data_AF-X1SPH5-F1
#
_entry.id   AF-X1SPH5-F1
#
_cell.length_a   1.000
_cell.length_b   1.000
_cell.length_c   1.000
_cell.angle_alpha   90.00
_cell.angle_beta   90.00
_cell.angle_gamma   90.00
#
_symmetry.space_group_name_H-M   'P 1'
#
loop_
_entity.id
_entity.type
_entity.pdbx_description
1 polymer ?
#
loop_
_entity_poly.entity_id
_entity_poly.type
_entity_poly.pdbx_seq_one_letter_code
_entity_poly.pdbx_strand_id
1 'polypeptide(L)'
;EDFEDYFLQTQIPEGAGGGQLNHAAQEIPSISTVSTTKKVEWIRYLNNNSGGAIDINEVALVSDMKALFGTVIAIGKILMSRDHLASTVTVPSTGQLKVIYTIQLTYPS
;
A
#
# COMPACT_ATOMS: atom_id res chain seq x y z
N GLU A 1 -11.54 12.05 -14.59
CA GLU A 1 -12.07 10.69 -14.47
C GLU A 1 -12.23 10.18 -15.88
N ASP A 2 -11.43 9.18 -16.25
CA ASP A 2 -11.45 8.56 -17.57
C ASP A 2 -12.30 7.28 -17.47
N PHE A 3 -13.20 7.09 -18.43
CA PHE A 3 -14.03 5.88 -18.47
C PHE A 3 -13.22 4.62 -18.77
N GLU A 4 -11.97 4.75 -19.23
CA GLU A 4 -11.05 3.64 -19.47
C GLU A 4 -10.10 3.33 -18.28
N ASP A 5 -10.24 4.01 -17.13
CA ASP A 5 -9.40 3.76 -15.93
C ASP A 5 -9.53 2.32 -15.38
N TYR A 6 -10.53 1.54 -15.84
CA TYR A 6 -10.64 0.11 -15.53
C TYR A 6 -9.57 -0.74 -16.24
N PHE A 7 -9.01 -0.24 -17.35
CA PHE A 7 -8.02 -0.96 -18.15
C PHE A 7 -6.63 -0.81 -17.54
N LEU A 8 -6.41 -1.50 -16.42
CA LEU A 8 -5.13 -1.54 -15.75
C LEU A 8 -4.06 -2.15 -16.67
N GLN A 9 -2.88 -1.52 -16.71
CA GLN A 9 -1.70 -2.12 -17.34
C GLN A 9 -1.36 -3.45 -16.67
N THR A 10 -0.62 -4.31 -17.38
CA THR A 10 -0.12 -5.57 -16.81
C THR A 10 0.66 -5.29 -15.53
N GLN A 11 0.24 -5.93 -14.44
CA GLN A 11 0.88 -5.77 -13.14
C GLN A 11 2.34 -6.23 -13.20
N ILE A 12 3.24 -5.43 -12.62
CA ILE A 12 4.63 -5.86 -12.40
C ILE A 12 4.61 -7.01 -11.37
N PRO A 13 5.19 -8.18 -11.66
CA PRO A 13 5.16 -9.31 -10.74
C PRO A 13 5.75 -8.97 -9.38
N GLU A 14 5.13 -9.47 -8.30
CA GLU A 14 5.70 -9.35 -6.95
C GLU A 14 6.98 -10.19 -6.82
N GLY A 15 8.03 -9.60 -6.27
CA GLY A 15 9.24 -10.32 -5.88
C GLY A 15 10.49 -9.44 -5.82
N ALA A 16 11.61 -10.04 -5.42
CA ALA A 16 12.89 -9.33 -5.20
C ALA A 16 13.89 -9.47 -6.36
N GLY A 17 13.58 -10.24 -7.40
CA GLY A 17 14.41 -10.42 -8.59
C GLY A 17 14.26 -9.30 -9.62
N GLY A 18 15.07 -9.37 -10.68
CA GLY A 18 14.95 -8.45 -11.82
C GLY A 18 13.60 -8.59 -12.53
N GLY A 19 13.02 -7.48 -12.96
CA GLY A 19 11.69 -7.43 -13.57
C GLY A 19 10.54 -7.46 -12.57
N GLN A 20 10.81 -7.30 -11.27
CA GLN A 20 9.81 -7.42 -10.21
C GLN A 20 9.66 -6.13 -9.38
N LEU A 21 8.52 -5.98 -8.72
CA LEU A 21 8.29 -4.99 -7.68
C LEU A 21 8.21 -5.75 -6.35
N ASN A 22 8.92 -5.32 -5.31
CA ASN A 22 8.86 -6.01 -4.02
C ASN A 22 8.02 -5.23 -3.01
N HIS A 23 6.92 -5.83 -2.56
CA HIS A 23 6.07 -5.36 -1.47
C HIS A 23 6.68 -5.76 -0.13
N ALA A 24 7.79 -5.13 0.24
CA ALA A 24 8.54 -5.46 1.44
C ALA A 24 7.66 -5.55 2.70
N ALA A 25 8.17 -6.30 3.69
CA ALA A 25 7.50 -6.46 4.98
C ALA A 25 7.18 -5.11 5.61
N GLN A 26 5.96 -4.99 6.14
CA GLN A 26 5.49 -3.80 6.82
C GLN A 26 6.25 -3.62 8.14
N GLU A 27 6.59 -2.37 8.47
CA GLU A 27 7.08 -2.06 9.83
C GLU A 27 5.95 -2.23 10.87
N ILE A 28 6.34 -2.40 12.13
CA ILE A 28 5.36 -2.40 13.22
C ILE A 28 4.66 -1.02 13.22
N PRO A 29 3.32 -0.95 13.10
CA PRO A 29 2.62 0.33 13.11
C PRO A 29 2.85 1.09 14.41
N SER A 30 3.00 2.42 14.31
CA SER A 30 3.02 3.28 15.49
C SER A 30 1.58 3.65 15.87
N ILE A 31 1.27 3.65 17.17
CA ILE A 31 -0.04 4.05 17.70
C ILE A 31 0.18 5.17 18.69
N SER A 32 -0.63 6.23 18.59
CA SER A 32 -0.57 7.37 19.49
C SER A 32 -1.98 7.89 19.81
N THR A 33 -2.13 8.54 20.96
CA THR A 33 -3.37 9.22 21.36
C THR A 33 -3.01 10.61 21.88
N VAL A 34 -3.65 11.64 21.35
CA VAL A 34 -3.52 13.04 21.80
C VAL A 34 -4.90 13.60 22.02
N SER A 35 -5.23 13.99 23.26
CA SER A 35 -6.59 14.39 23.66
C SER A 35 -7.60 13.29 23.25
N THR A 36 -8.66 13.64 22.53
CA THR A 36 -9.66 12.70 22.03
C THR A 36 -9.30 12.08 20.67
N THR A 37 -8.11 12.33 20.11
CA THR A 37 -7.70 11.78 18.81
C THR A 37 -6.78 10.58 19.00
N LYS A 38 -7.18 9.42 18.47
CA LYS A 38 -6.35 8.23 18.32
C LYS A 38 -5.84 8.14 16.89
N LYS A 39 -4.53 7.92 16.72
CA LYS A 39 -3.83 7.86 15.43
C LYS A 39 -3.01 6.58 15.33
N VAL A 40 -3.02 5.96 14.15
CA VAL A 40 -2.15 4.85 13.77
C VAL A 40 -1.40 5.18 12.48
N GLU A 41 -0.09 4.97 12.45
CA GLU A 41 0.72 5.09 11.22
C GLU A 41 1.21 3.73 10.74
N TRP A 42 0.92 3.42 9.48
CA TRP A 42 1.36 2.20 8.82
C TRP A 42 2.40 2.57 7.77
N ILE A 43 3.57 1.94 7.83
CA ILE A 43 4.66 2.20 6.88
C ILE A 43 4.82 0.99 5.97
N ARG A 44 4.74 1.23 4.66
CA ARG A 44 4.95 0.24 3.60
C ARG A 44 6.08 0.69 2.68
N TYR A 45 6.85 -0.28 2.22
CA TYR A 45 7.90 -0.05 1.24
C TYR A 45 7.63 -0.86 -0.03
N LEU A 46 7.93 -0.25 -1.17
CA LEU A 46 7.91 -0.90 -2.48
C LEU A 46 9.30 -0.73 -3.10
N ASN A 47 10.00 -1.83 -3.39
CA ASN A 47 11.30 -1.76 -4.05
C ASN A 47 11.14 -2.04 -5.54
N ASN A 48 11.49 -1.06 -6.38
CA ASN A 48 11.35 -1.16 -7.81
C ASN A 48 12.55 -1.89 -8.43
N ASN A 49 12.42 -3.19 -8.68
CA ASN A 49 13.41 -3.97 -9.41
C ASN A 49 12.98 -4.27 -10.85
N SER A 50 12.03 -3.49 -11.40
CA SER A 50 11.39 -3.78 -12.69
C SER A 50 12.30 -3.61 -13.93
N GLY A 51 13.50 -3.07 -13.75
CA GLY A 51 14.43 -2.76 -14.84
C GLY A 51 14.24 -1.38 -15.47
N GLY A 52 13.21 -0.62 -15.06
CA GLY A 52 12.97 0.76 -15.48
C GLY A 52 12.46 1.63 -14.34
N ALA A 53 12.34 2.94 -14.58
CA ALA A 53 11.60 3.82 -13.70
C ALA A 53 10.10 3.53 -13.79
N ILE A 54 9.38 3.66 -12.68
CA ILE A 54 7.92 3.52 -12.62
C ILE A 54 7.31 4.84 -12.14
N ASP A 55 6.21 5.24 -12.77
CA ASP A 55 5.43 6.41 -12.41
C ASP A 55 4.22 6.00 -11.58
N ILE A 56 4.07 6.58 -10.40
CA ILE A 56 3.04 6.24 -9.43
C ILE A 56 2.10 7.42 -9.29
N ASN A 57 0.84 7.23 -9.67
CA ASN A 57 -0.22 8.22 -9.53
C ASN A 57 -1.21 7.86 -8.41
N GLU A 58 -1.15 6.63 -7.91
CA GLU A 58 -2.11 6.10 -6.95
C GLU A 58 -1.47 5.04 -6.05
N VAL A 59 -1.90 5.02 -4.79
CA VAL A 59 -1.50 4.02 -3.79
C VAL A 59 -2.71 3.45 -3.06
N ALA A 60 -2.64 2.18 -2.67
CA ALA A 60 -3.71 1.50 -1.97
C ALA A 60 -3.19 0.67 -0.80
N LEU A 61 -3.84 0.78 0.35
CA LEU A 61 -3.61 -0.14 1.47
C LEU A 61 -4.59 -1.31 1.34
N VAL A 62 -4.04 -2.48 1.03
CA VAL A 62 -4.81 -3.73 0.89
C VAL A 62 -4.40 -4.70 1.98
N SER A 63 -5.39 -5.31 2.63
CA SER A 63 -5.20 -6.36 3.63
C SER A 63 -5.71 -7.70 3.09
N ASP A 64 -5.03 -8.80 3.45
CA ASP A 64 -5.61 -10.12 3.25
C ASP A 64 -6.76 -10.33 4.25
N MET A 65 -7.91 -10.74 3.72
CA MET A 65 -9.00 -11.24 4.52
C MET A 65 -8.70 -12.69 4.87
N LYS A 66 -8.61 -12.97 6.17
CA LYS A 66 -8.33 -14.31 6.67
C LYS A 66 -9.53 -14.84 7.44
N ALA A 67 -9.85 -16.12 7.23
CA ALA A 67 -10.86 -16.82 8.01
C ALA A 67 -10.26 -18.05 8.68
N LEU A 68 -10.88 -18.44 9.79
CA LEU A 68 -10.50 -19.62 10.57
C LEU A 68 -11.46 -20.76 10.26
N PHE A 69 -10.97 -21.77 9.53
CA PHE A 69 -11.69 -23.03 9.29
C PHE A 69 -10.81 -24.20 9.74
N GLY A 70 -10.49 -24.25 11.05
CA GLY A 70 -9.49 -25.18 11.61
C GLY A 70 -8.03 -24.78 11.32
N THR A 71 -7.77 -24.03 10.25
CA THR A 71 -6.51 -23.34 9.95
C THR A 71 -6.82 -21.95 9.40
N VAL A 72 -5.92 -20.99 9.61
CA VAL A 72 -6.05 -19.64 9.06
C VAL A 72 -5.78 -19.67 7.56
N ILE A 73 -6.81 -19.40 6.75
CA ILE A 73 -6.72 -19.36 5.30
C ILE A 73 -7.03 -17.96 4.78
N ALA A 74 -6.32 -17.53 3.73
CA ALA A 74 -6.66 -16.31 3.01
C ALA A 74 -7.89 -16.58 2.14
N ILE A 75 -8.95 -15.81 2.35
CA ILE A 75 -10.24 -15.96 1.66
C ILE A 75 -10.56 -14.78 0.75
N GLY A 76 -9.68 -13.79 0.70
CA GLY A 76 -9.83 -12.64 -0.19
C GLY A 76 -8.89 -11.50 0.19
N LYS A 77 -9.12 -10.35 -0.44
CA LYS A 77 -8.42 -9.10 -0.16
C LYS A 77 -9.45 -8.01 0.10
N ILE A 78 -9.16 -7.14 1.06
CA ILE A 78 -9.98 -5.97 1.38
C ILE A 78 -9.15 -4.73 1.10
N LEU A 79 -9.72 -3.81 0.31
CA LEU A 79 -9.18 -2.49 0.11
C LEU A 79 -9.54 -1.62 1.33
N MET A 80 -8.54 -1.27 2.13
CA MET A 80 -8.72 -0.48 3.36
C MET A 80 -8.70 1.02 3.07
N SER A 81 -7.85 1.44 2.13
CA SER A 81 -7.80 2.81 1.63
C SER A 81 -7.21 2.83 0.22
N ARG A 82 -7.58 3.86 -0.54
CA ARG A 82 -7.10 4.16 -1.89
C ARG A 82 -6.91 5.67 -1.95
N ASP A 83 -5.77 6.10 -2.47
CA ASP A 83 -5.43 7.52 -2.56
C ASP A 83 -4.81 7.84 -3.91
N HIS A 84 -5.42 8.79 -4.62
CA HIS A 84 -4.91 9.33 -5.87
C HIS A 84 -4.01 10.52 -5.55
N LEU A 85 -2.74 10.39 -5.90
CA LEU A 85 -1.72 11.36 -5.56
C LEU A 85 -1.95 12.68 -6.31
N ALA A 86 -1.66 13.80 -5.65
CA ALA A 86 -1.78 15.13 -6.27
C ALA A 86 -0.79 15.34 -7.43
N SER A 87 0.27 14.54 -7.48
CA SER A 87 1.30 14.55 -8.51
C SER A 87 1.93 13.18 -8.65
N THR A 88 2.39 12.86 -9.86
CA THR A 88 3.14 11.62 -10.15
C THR A 88 4.42 11.54 -9.32
N VAL A 89 4.66 10.37 -8.72
CA VAL A 89 5.91 10.02 -8.05
C VAL A 89 6.67 9.02 -8.92
N THR A 90 7.79 9.44 -9.49
CA THR A 90 8.67 8.56 -10.27
C THR A 90 9.66 7.85 -9.35
N VAL A 91 9.67 6.52 -9.38
CA VAL A 91 10.60 5.68 -8.62
C VAL A 91 11.57 5.02 -9.60
N PRO A 92 12.87 5.36 -9.58
CA PRO A 92 13.84 4.75 -10.49
C PRO A 92 13.99 3.26 -10.22
N SER A 93 14.55 2.51 -11.18
CA SER A 93 14.95 1.12 -10.91
C SER A 93 15.98 1.08 -9.77
N THR A 94 15.93 0.04 -8.95
CA THR A 94 16.63 -0.11 -7.65
C THR A 94 16.22 0.92 -6.59
N GLY A 95 15.29 1.83 -6.90
CA GLY A 95 14.72 2.79 -5.97
C GLY A 95 13.65 2.16 -5.07
N GLN A 96 13.31 2.89 -4.00
CA GLN A 96 12.30 2.49 -3.04
C GLN A 96 11.26 3.59 -2.87
N LEU A 97 9.98 3.23 -2.91
CA LEU A 97 8.89 4.08 -2.41
C LEU A 97 8.61 3.75 -0.95
N LYS A 98 8.54 4.78 -0.12
CA LYS A 98 7.99 4.70 1.25
C LYS A 98 6.61 5.33 1.28
N VAL A 99 5.60 4.56 1.68
CA VAL A 99 4.23 5.04 1.85
C VAL A 99 3.87 5.01 3.33
N ILE A 100 3.36 6.12 3.86
CA ILE A 100 2.92 6.25 5.25
C ILE A 100 1.42 6.49 5.26
N TYR A 101 0.64 5.51 5.71
CA TYR A 101 -0.80 5.65 5.89
C TYR A 101 -1.10 6.11 7.32
N THR A 102 -1.69 7.29 7.47
CA THR A 102 -2.20 7.78 8.76
C THR A 102 -3.70 7.52 8.86
N ILE A 103 -4.10 6.63 9.76
CA ILE A 103 -5.51 6.38 10.08
C ILE A 103 -5.78 7.01 11.44
N GLN A 104 -6.73 7.93 11.51
CA GLN A 104 -7.07 8.63 12.75
C GLN A 104 -8.57 8.71 13.00
N LEU A 105 -8.93 8.71 14.28
CA LEU A 105 -10.30 8.87 14.76
C LEU A 105 -10.29 9.85 15.94
N THR A 106 -11.16 10.86 15.90
CA THR A 106 -11.38 11.79 17.01
C THR A 106 -12.70 11.46 17.69
N TYR A 107 -12.67 11.16 18.98
CA TYR A 107 -13.86 10.92 19.79
C TYR A 107 -14.54 12.25 20.17
N PRO A 108 -15.88 12.26 20.28
CA PRO A 108 -16.59 13.38 20.92
C PRO A 108 -16.07 13.61 22.34
N SER A 109 -16.11 14.87 22.78
CA SER A 109 -15.80 15.29 24.16
C SER A 109 -16.84 14.79 25.16
#